data_AF-A0A1H2R5H5-F1
#
_entry.id   AF-A0A1H2R5H5-F1
#
_cell.length_a   1.000
_cell.length_b   1.000
_cell.length_c   1.000
_cell.angle_alpha   90.00
_cell.angle_beta   90.00
_cell.angle_gamma   90.00
#
_symmetry.space_group_name_H-M   'P 1'
#
loop_
_entity.id
_entity.type
_entity.pdbx_description
1 polymer ?
#
loop_
_entity_poly.entity_id
_entity_poly.type
_entity_poly.pdbx_seq_one_letter_code
_entity_poly.pdbx_strand_id
1 'polypeptide(L)'
;MPVADSVTVRNTVAYAVEQAESAAREGQQPVSLHLVAVASTRAVDPDAQTELGQAKDLLDRIEVWLDEDLGTAPPSNLDVKLGVIGSDRYLFSPGDYADAILAYADEHSIERVVLDPEFNPGGTTPMLRPLEVELVRGDIEVETAPVERPARSTALARAATLPKYLTIFGASYLFYMLLSSYKPLDFLTGAITATIVTALLAPIAFSRQPSLTRIPRQLARLAIYVPYLLKEIAIANLEIAYVVLHPSLPIDPEMVELEAAIWGDGPVTTLANSITLTPGTLTVSVSEQAFDIHSLTGSAREDLFDGGLERAVRFVFYGREAAAIPSPRERGQGGDGTVESDIGDPEVADDD
;
A
#
# COMPACT_ATOMS: atom_id res chain seq x y z
N MET A 1 -9.80 5.54 -20.20
CA MET A 1 -10.23 6.09 -18.89
C MET A 1 -9.82 5.13 -17.79
N PRO A 2 -8.86 5.50 -16.93
CA PRO A 2 -8.63 4.76 -15.70
C PRO A 2 -9.80 4.96 -14.72
N VAL A 3 -10.24 3.88 -14.07
CA VAL A 3 -11.41 3.88 -13.18
C VAL A 3 -11.02 3.48 -11.75
N ALA A 4 -11.59 4.19 -10.79
CA ALA A 4 -11.48 3.90 -9.36
C ALA A 4 -12.83 4.20 -8.69
N ASP A 5 -13.07 3.64 -7.51
CA ASP A 5 -14.30 3.91 -6.77
C ASP A 5 -14.28 5.35 -6.25
N SER A 6 -15.10 6.21 -6.85
CA SER A 6 -15.20 7.63 -6.53
C SER A 6 -16.66 8.09 -6.58
N VAL A 7 -16.95 9.29 -6.09
CA VAL A 7 -18.33 9.83 -6.16
C VAL A 7 -18.69 10.27 -7.58
N THR A 8 -17.68 10.58 -8.39
CA THR A 8 -17.82 11.11 -9.76
C THR A 8 -17.63 10.05 -10.84
N VAL A 9 -17.29 8.81 -10.49
CA VAL A 9 -16.98 7.74 -11.46
C VAL A 9 -18.15 7.47 -12.42
N ARG A 10 -19.41 7.40 -11.94
CA ARG A 10 -20.58 7.19 -12.81
C ARG A 10 -20.74 8.28 -13.86
N ASN A 11 -20.60 9.54 -13.44
CA ASN A 11 -20.72 10.70 -14.33
C ASN A 11 -19.54 10.77 -15.31
N THR A 12 -18.35 10.39 -14.86
CA THR A 12 -17.15 10.37 -15.70
C THR A 12 -17.26 9.25 -16.74
N VAL A 13 -17.79 8.08 -16.38
CA VAL A 13 -18.08 6.98 -17.33
C VAL A 13 -19.10 7.44 -18.36
N ALA A 14 -20.20 8.06 -17.93
CA ALA A 14 -21.22 8.58 -18.86
C ALA A 14 -20.62 9.60 -19.84
N TYR A 15 -19.78 10.51 -19.35
CA TYR A 15 -19.07 11.47 -20.19
C TYR A 15 -18.13 10.79 -21.19
N ALA A 16 -17.35 9.79 -20.75
CA ALA A 16 -16.45 9.04 -21.63
C ALA A 16 -17.20 8.26 -22.71
N VAL A 17 -18.36 7.69 -22.38
CA VAL A 17 -19.25 7.02 -23.33
C VAL A 17 -19.82 8.01 -24.34
N GLU A 18 -20.32 9.16 -23.89
CA GLU A 18 -20.86 10.21 -24.77
C GLU A 18 -19.81 10.72 -25.77
N GLN A 19 -18.57 10.93 -25.31
CA GLN A 19 -17.46 11.32 -26.18
C GLN A 19 -17.12 10.23 -27.20
N ALA A 20 -17.06 8.96 -26.77
CA ALA A 20 -16.76 7.84 -27.66
C ALA A 20 -17.88 7.62 -28.70
N GLU A 21 -19.15 7.73 -28.31
CA GLU A 21 -20.28 7.68 -29.23
C GLU A 21 -20.26 8.83 -30.23
N SER A 22 -20.01 10.05 -29.76
CA SER A 22 -19.96 11.24 -30.62
C SER A 22 -18.85 11.10 -31.66
N ALA A 23 -17.66 10.68 -31.23
CA ALA A 23 -16.54 10.39 -32.13
C ALA A 23 -16.86 9.26 -33.14
N ALA A 24 -17.55 8.21 -32.71
CA ALA A 24 -17.93 7.10 -33.58
C ALA A 24 -19.03 7.48 -34.60
N ARG A 25 -19.93 8.40 -34.25
CA ARG A 25 -21.00 8.88 -35.13
C ARG A 25 -20.51 9.94 -36.13
N GLU A 26 -19.56 10.78 -35.72
CA GLU A 26 -18.99 11.83 -36.57
C GLU A 26 -17.85 11.31 -37.46
N GLY A 27 -17.10 10.33 -36.99
CA GLY A 27 -15.97 9.72 -37.69
C GLY A 27 -16.34 8.48 -38.51
N GLN A 28 -15.51 8.16 -39.50
CA GLN A 28 -15.56 6.89 -40.25
C GLN A 28 -14.56 5.85 -39.71
N GLN A 29 -13.78 6.21 -38.69
CA GLN A 29 -12.77 5.35 -38.10
C GLN A 29 -13.36 4.54 -36.93
N PRO A 30 -12.83 3.35 -36.66
CA PRO A 30 -13.18 2.59 -35.46
C PRO A 30 -12.70 3.32 -34.22
N VAL A 31 -13.58 3.45 -33.22
CA VAL A 31 -13.30 4.06 -31.92
C VAL A 31 -13.26 2.95 -30.87
N SER A 32 -12.20 2.91 -30.07
CA SER A 32 -12.08 1.97 -28.95
C SER A 32 -12.09 2.70 -27.61
N LEU A 33 -13.10 2.45 -26.79
CA LEU A 33 -13.20 2.98 -25.43
C LEU A 33 -12.66 1.96 -24.42
N HIS A 34 -11.58 2.30 -23.74
CA HIS A 34 -10.97 1.44 -22.72
C HIS A 34 -11.26 2.00 -21.31
N LEU A 35 -11.94 1.21 -20.48
CA LEU A 35 -12.22 1.50 -19.08
C LEU A 35 -11.40 0.52 -18.24
N VAL A 36 -10.34 1.03 -17.60
CA VAL A 36 -9.32 0.20 -16.96
C VAL A 36 -9.23 0.45 -15.46
N ALA A 37 -9.44 -0.57 -14.66
CA ALA A 37 -9.21 -0.50 -13.22
C ALA A 37 -7.72 -0.74 -12.96
N VAL A 38 -7.08 0.13 -12.19
CA VAL A 38 -5.66 -0.02 -11.84
C VAL A 38 -5.56 -0.79 -10.53
N ALA A 39 -5.05 -2.03 -10.58
CA ALA A 39 -4.82 -2.83 -9.40
C ALA A 39 -3.48 -2.45 -8.76
N SER A 40 -3.49 -2.09 -7.48
CA SER A 40 -2.29 -1.71 -6.72
C SER A 40 -1.58 -2.89 -6.04
N THR A 41 -2.11 -4.11 -6.17
CA THR A 41 -1.58 -5.33 -5.55
C THR A 41 -1.30 -6.46 -6.55
N ARG A 42 -0.19 -7.20 -6.32
CA ARG A 42 0.16 -8.44 -7.05
C ARG A 42 -0.64 -9.62 -6.55
N ALA A 43 -0.89 -10.62 -7.40
CA ALA A 43 -1.56 -11.89 -7.06
C ALA A 43 -1.02 -12.67 -5.83
N VAL A 44 0.17 -12.32 -5.32
CA VAL A 44 0.82 -12.92 -4.14
C VAL A 44 0.42 -12.23 -2.83
N ASP A 45 -0.20 -11.05 -2.88
CA ASP A 45 -0.75 -10.38 -1.69
C ASP A 45 -2.03 -11.13 -1.23
N PRO A 46 -2.20 -11.47 0.07
CA PRO A 46 -3.46 -12.00 0.59
C PRO A 46 -4.68 -11.10 0.31
N ASP A 47 -4.44 -9.83 0.00
CA ASP A 47 -5.46 -8.84 -0.33
C ASP A 47 -5.69 -8.72 -1.83
N ALA A 48 -4.82 -9.25 -2.68
CA ALA A 48 -4.96 -9.15 -4.13
C ALA A 48 -6.22 -9.82 -4.65
N GLN A 49 -6.64 -10.96 -4.10
CA GLN A 49 -7.93 -11.56 -4.49
C GLN A 49 -9.11 -10.65 -4.14
N THR A 50 -9.00 -9.87 -3.06
CA THR A 50 -10.06 -8.94 -2.62
C THR A 50 -10.01 -7.63 -3.39
N GLU A 51 -8.83 -7.08 -3.64
CA GLU A 51 -8.65 -5.84 -4.43
C GLU A 51 -8.91 -6.10 -5.92
N LEU A 52 -8.45 -7.21 -6.49
CA LEU A 52 -8.87 -7.67 -7.82
C LEU A 52 -10.38 -7.96 -7.85
N GLY A 53 -10.93 -8.46 -6.73
CA GLY A 53 -12.37 -8.61 -6.55
C GLY A 53 -13.10 -7.27 -6.61
N GLN A 54 -12.65 -6.25 -5.88
CA GLN A 54 -13.22 -4.90 -5.90
C GLN A 54 -13.07 -4.22 -7.27
N ALA A 55 -11.93 -4.40 -7.93
CA ALA A 55 -11.71 -3.92 -9.28
C ALA A 55 -12.68 -4.59 -10.26
N LYS A 56 -12.90 -5.90 -10.14
CA LYS A 56 -13.91 -6.64 -10.92
C LYS A 56 -15.32 -6.18 -10.60
N ASP A 57 -15.70 -6.07 -9.33
CA ASP A 57 -17.02 -5.59 -8.91
C ASP A 57 -17.31 -4.17 -9.44
N LEU A 58 -16.29 -3.31 -9.49
CA LEU A 58 -16.38 -1.98 -10.10
C LEU A 58 -16.58 -2.08 -11.62
N LEU A 59 -15.81 -2.94 -12.31
CA LEU A 59 -15.97 -3.16 -13.74
C LEU A 59 -17.33 -3.77 -14.09
N ASP A 60 -17.84 -4.71 -13.28
CA ASP A 60 -19.17 -5.30 -13.44
C ASP A 60 -20.27 -4.23 -13.28
N ARG A 61 -20.12 -3.31 -12.32
CA ARG A 61 -21.02 -2.15 -12.17
C ARG A 61 -20.95 -1.22 -13.39
N ILE A 62 -19.75 -0.99 -13.91
CA ILE A 62 -19.53 -0.17 -15.11
C ILE A 62 -20.14 -0.83 -16.34
N GLU A 63 -20.05 -2.15 -16.47
CA GLU A 63 -20.69 -2.90 -17.56
C GLU A 63 -22.20 -2.67 -17.59
N VAL A 64 -22.85 -2.66 -16.42
CA VAL A 64 -24.28 -2.32 -16.30
C VAL A 64 -24.55 -0.86 -16.73
N TRP A 65 -23.67 0.08 -16.38
CA TRP A 65 -23.80 1.48 -16.81
C TRP A 65 -23.59 1.65 -18.31
N LEU A 66 -22.69 0.87 -18.91
CA LEU A 66 -22.45 0.88 -20.35
C LEU A 66 -23.69 0.42 -21.13
N ASP A 67 -24.36 -0.65 -20.68
CA ASP A 67 -25.60 -1.12 -21.29
C ASP A 67 -26.73 -0.08 -21.20
N GLU A 68 -26.79 0.64 -20.07
CA GLU A 68 -27.73 1.74 -19.86
C GLU A 68 -27.45 2.94 -20.77
N ASP A 69 -26.18 3.36 -20.88
CA ASP A 69 -25.79 4.59 -21.58
C ASP A 69 -25.72 4.40 -23.11
N LEU A 70 -25.23 3.25 -23.61
CA LEU A 70 -25.15 2.94 -25.05
C LEU A 70 -26.52 2.61 -25.66
N GLY A 71 -27.48 2.22 -24.81
CA GLY A 71 -28.84 1.89 -25.21
C GLY A 71 -28.92 0.73 -26.21
N THR A 72 -29.99 0.69 -27.00
CA THR A 72 -30.34 -0.47 -27.85
C THR A 72 -29.68 -0.49 -29.23
N ALA A 73 -28.97 0.57 -29.62
CA ALA A 73 -28.36 0.68 -30.96
C ALA A 73 -27.02 1.42 -30.90
N PRO A 74 -25.99 0.81 -30.31
CA PRO A 74 -24.64 1.38 -30.28
C PRO A 74 -24.08 1.52 -31.71
N PRO A 75 -23.17 2.49 -31.95
CA PRO A 75 -22.46 2.61 -33.22
C PRO A 75 -21.68 1.32 -33.53
N SER A 76 -21.80 0.79 -34.76
CA SER A 76 -21.12 -0.46 -35.15
C SER A 76 -19.60 -0.37 -35.20
N ASN A 77 -19.05 0.84 -35.16
CA ASN A 77 -17.62 1.15 -35.15
C ASN A 77 -17.11 1.55 -33.74
N LEU A 78 -17.91 1.32 -32.68
CA LEU A 78 -17.49 1.53 -31.30
C LEU A 78 -17.21 0.18 -30.62
N ASP A 79 -15.98 -0.01 -30.14
CA ASP A 79 -15.55 -1.18 -29.34
C ASP A 79 -15.29 -0.72 -27.91
N VAL A 80 -15.85 -1.42 -26.91
CA VAL A 80 -15.67 -1.07 -25.49
C VAL A 80 -14.95 -2.20 -24.77
N LYS A 81 -13.83 -1.88 -24.12
CA LYS A 81 -13.01 -2.85 -23.38
C LYS A 81 -12.93 -2.50 -21.91
N LEU A 82 -13.29 -3.47 -21.08
CA LEU A 82 -13.07 -3.46 -19.65
C LEU A 82 -11.81 -4.26 -19.33
N GLY A 83 -10.95 -3.73 -18.48
CA GLY A 83 -9.69 -4.39 -18.14
C GLY A 83 -9.16 -4.02 -16.78
N VAL A 84 -8.29 -4.87 -16.24
CA VAL A 84 -7.51 -4.57 -15.04
C VAL A 84 -6.05 -4.45 -15.46
N ILE A 85 -5.41 -3.33 -15.10
CA ILE A 85 -4.00 -3.07 -15.40
C ILE A 85 -3.18 -2.99 -14.12
N GLY A 86 -1.86 -3.20 -14.22
CA GLY A 86 -0.95 -3.12 -13.08
C GLY A 86 -0.86 -4.39 -12.22
N SER A 87 -1.60 -5.45 -12.55
CA SER A 87 -1.60 -6.71 -11.76
C SER A 87 -0.27 -7.49 -11.77
N ASP A 88 0.64 -7.15 -12.69
CA ASP A 88 1.96 -7.74 -12.91
C ASP A 88 3.11 -7.01 -12.19
N ARG A 89 2.89 -5.74 -11.81
CA ARG A 89 3.90 -4.82 -11.28
C ARG A 89 3.46 -4.17 -9.97
N TYR A 90 4.41 -3.63 -9.21
CA TYR A 90 4.11 -2.94 -7.96
C TYR A 90 3.83 -1.46 -8.25
N LEU A 91 2.69 -0.95 -7.79
CA LEU A 91 2.28 0.44 -8.01
C LEU A 91 2.13 1.15 -6.65
N PHE A 92 3.11 1.97 -6.29
CA PHE A 92 3.15 2.66 -4.99
C PHE A 92 3.27 4.17 -5.14
N SER A 93 4.07 4.62 -6.11
CA SER A 93 4.25 6.02 -6.42
C SER A 93 3.26 6.50 -7.49
N PRO A 94 2.89 7.80 -7.51
CA PRO A 94 2.12 8.38 -8.61
C PRO A 94 2.76 8.16 -9.99
N GLY A 95 4.10 8.10 -10.04
CA GLY A 95 4.86 7.76 -11.25
C GLY A 95 4.55 6.34 -11.71
N ASP A 96 4.52 5.36 -10.80
CA ASP A 96 4.25 3.96 -11.15
C ASP A 96 2.84 3.81 -11.75
N TYR A 97 1.84 4.49 -11.15
CA TYR A 97 0.48 4.50 -11.68
C TYR A 97 0.42 5.15 -13.07
N ALA A 98 1.13 6.26 -13.27
CA ALA A 98 1.23 6.90 -14.56
C ALA A 98 1.91 5.99 -15.59
N ASP A 99 3.04 5.37 -15.24
CA ASP A 99 3.79 4.45 -16.10
C ASP A 99 2.97 3.22 -16.49
N ALA A 100 2.15 2.69 -15.57
CA ALA A 100 1.23 1.60 -15.88
C ALA A 100 0.14 2.02 -16.87
N ILE A 101 -0.42 3.22 -16.71
CA ILE A 101 -1.42 3.78 -17.62
C ILE A 101 -0.80 4.08 -18.99
N LEU A 102 0.38 4.69 -19.03
CA LEU A 102 1.11 5.02 -20.25
C LEU A 102 1.54 3.76 -21.01
N ALA A 103 2.10 2.76 -20.32
CA ALA A 103 2.46 1.49 -20.95
C ALA A 103 1.24 0.79 -21.57
N TYR A 104 0.10 0.82 -20.90
CA TYR A 104 -1.15 0.27 -21.45
C TYR A 104 -1.66 1.08 -22.64
N ALA A 105 -1.56 2.41 -22.57
CA ALA A 105 -1.97 3.29 -23.65
C ALA A 105 -1.11 3.08 -24.90
N ASP A 106 0.21 2.93 -24.75
CA ASP A 106 1.13 2.63 -25.85
C ASP A 106 0.84 1.26 -26.48
N GLU A 107 0.63 0.22 -25.67
CA GLU A 107 0.31 -1.14 -26.15
C GLU A 107 -0.98 -1.17 -26.99
N HIS A 108 -1.95 -0.34 -26.62
CA HIS A 108 -3.25 -0.27 -27.29
C HIS A 108 -3.40 0.92 -28.25
N SER A 109 -2.34 1.69 -28.51
CA SER A 109 -2.35 2.87 -29.38
C SER A 109 -3.44 3.89 -29.00
N ILE A 110 -3.57 4.17 -27.71
CA ILE A 110 -4.58 5.10 -27.16
C ILE A 110 -4.06 6.53 -27.24
N GLU A 111 -4.78 7.39 -27.96
CA GLU A 111 -4.39 8.79 -28.21
C GLU A 111 -4.83 9.75 -27.10
N ARG A 112 -5.89 9.39 -26.34
CA ARG A 112 -6.51 10.24 -25.33
C ARG A 112 -6.84 9.51 -24.04
N VAL A 113 -6.49 10.11 -22.90
CA VAL A 113 -6.81 9.64 -21.55
C VAL A 113 -7.76 10.63 -20.86
N VAL A 114 -8.98 10.18 -20.58
CA VAL A 114 -9.96 10.91 -19.77
C VAL A 114 -9.80 10.51 -18.30
N LEU A 115 -9.53 11.48 -17.42
CA LEU A 115 -9.40 11.31 -15.98
C LEU A 115 -10.65 11.78 -15.24
N ASP A 116 -11.01 11.02 -14.20
CA ASP A 116 -12.03 11.43 -13.24
C ASP A 116 -11.44 12.50 -12.27
N PRO A 117 -12.10 13.64 -12.03
CA PRO A 117 -11.66 14.65 -11.07
C PRO A 117 -11.41 14.17 -9.64
N GLU A 118 -12.04 13.07 -9.20
CA GLU A 118 -11.77 12.41 -7.91
C GLU A 118 -10.94 11.12 -8.06
N PHE A 119 -10.31 10.87 -9.21
CA PHE A 119 -9.45 9.73 -9.41
C PHE A 119 -8.25 9.79 -8.45
N ASN A 120 -8.23 8.90 -7.46
CA ASN A 120 -7.08 8.72 -6.59
C ASN A 120 -6.74 7.24 -6.47
N PRO A 121 -5.73 6.75 -7.23
CA PRO A 121 -5.37 5.35 -7.19
C PRO A 121 -4.69 4.95 -5.85
N GLY A 122 -4.13 5.93 -5.11
CA GLY A 122 -3.55 5.76 -3.78
C GLY A 122 -4.54 5.94 -2.62
N GLY A 123 -5.83 6.13 -2.91
CA GLY A 123 -6.88 6.30 -1.90
C GLY A 123 -6.86 7.66 -1.20
N THR A 124 -6.18 7.77 -0.05
CA THR A 124 -6.10 9.02 0.74
C THR A 124 -4.68 9.54 0.91
N THR A 125 -3.68 8.84 0.37
CA THR A 125 -2.29 9.29 0.45
C THR A 125 -2.16 10.60 -0.32
N PRO A 126 -1.74 11.71 0.33
CA PRO A 126 -1.50 12.96 -0.39
C PRO A 126 -0.35 12.73 -1.38
N MET A 127 -0.67 12.80 -2.67
CA MET A 127 0.32 12.66 -3.72
C MET A 127 1.18 13.93 -3.76
N LEU A 128 2.50 13.79 -3.72
CA LEU A 128 3.45 14.90 -3.79
C LEU A 128 3.32 15.69 -5.11
N ARG A 129 2.90 15.03 -6.19
CA ARG A 129 2.49 15.63 -7.45
C ARG A 129 1.17 15.03 -7.95
N PRO A 130 0.26 15.83 -8.52
CA PRO A 130 -0.95 15.31 -9.16
C PRO A 130 -0.59 14.33 -10.29
N LEU A 131 -1.30 13.20 -10.37
CA LEU A 131 -1.12 12.19 -11.42
C LEU A 131 -1.18 12.79 -12.84
N GLU A 132 -2.00 13.82 -13.03
CA GLU A 132 -2.12 14.61 -14.26
C GLU A 132 -0.75 15.11 -14.75
N VAL A 133 0.13 15.54 -13.84
CA VAL A 133 1.46 16.07 -14.16
C VAL A 133 2.43 14.96 -14.60
N GLU A 134 2.28 13.75 -14.05
CA GLU A 134 3.11 12.59 -14.44
C GLU A 134 2.64 12.01 -15.78
N LEU A 135 1.33 11.99 -16.06
CA LEU A 135 0.78 11.52 -17.34
C LEU A 135 1.12 12.43 -18.53
N VAL A 136 1.21 13.76 -18.31
CA VAL A 136 1.62 14.73 -19.35
C VAL A 136 3.10 14.56 -19.77
N ARG A 137 3.90 13.75 -19.06
CA ARG A 137 5.24 13.39 -19.55
C ARG A 137 5.21 12.45 -20.75
N GLY A 138 4.12 11.71 -20.95
CA GLY A 138 3.90 10.90 -22.16
C GLY A 138 3.35 11.73 -23.32
N ASP A 139 3.49 11.23 -24.54
CA ASP A 139 2.99 11.89 -25.78
C ASP A 139 1.48 11.63 -26.00
N ILE A 140 0.68 11.74 -24.93
CA ILE A 140 -0.76 11.39 -24.90
C ILE A 140 -1.58 12.60 -24.44
N GLU A 141 -2.73 12.82 -25.08
CA GLU A 141 -3.67 13.88 -24.68
C GLU A 141 -4.39 13.49 -23.37
N VAL A 142 -4.13 14.24 -22.29
CA VAL A 142 -4.78 14.02 -20.99
C VAL A 142 -5.85 15.08 -20.76
N GLU A 143 -7.09 14.64 -20.55
CA GLU A 143 -8.25 15.50 -20.27
C GLU A 143 -8.92 15.09 -18.96
N THR A 144 -9.24 16.05 -18.10
CA THR A 144 -10.04 15.80 -16.89
C THR A 144 -11.50 16.08 -17.19
N ALA A 145 -12.39 15.10 -16.97
CA ALA A 145 -13.79 15.21 -17.35
C ALA A 145 -14.49 16.39 -16.64
N PRO A 146 -15.28 17.21 -17.36
CA PRO A 146 -15.94 18.41 -16.82
C PRO A 146 -17.22 18.06 -16.03
N VAL A 147 -17.14 17.09 -15.12
CA VAL A 147 -18.30 16.64 -14.33
C VAL A 147 -18.45 17.49 -13.06
N GLU A 148 -19.68 17.97 -12.81
CA GLU A 148 -19.97 18.76 -11.61
C GLU A 148 -19.75 17.90 -10.36
N ARG A 149 -18.94 18.41 -9.44
CA ARG A 149 -18.88 17.88 -8.07
C ARG A 149 -20.24 18.19 -7.44
N PRO A 150 -21.04 17.20 -7.01
CA PRO A 150 -22.28 17.50 -6.31
C PRO A 150 -21.99 18.45 -5.16
N ALA A 151 -22.67 19.60 -5.13
CA ALA A 151 -22.43 20.67 -4.18
C ALA A 151 -22.44 20.07 -2.77
N ARG A 152 -21.29 20.19 -2.11
CA ARG A 152 -20.97 19.54 -0.84
C ARG A 152 -21.94 20.05 0.22
N SER A 153 -23.03 19.34 0.48
CA SER A 153 -23.83 19.57 1.68
C SER A 153 -22.94 19.25 2.88
N THR A 154 -22.51 20.29 3.58
CA THR A 154 -21.91 20.17 4.90
C THR A 154 -22.90 19.47 5.82
N ALA A 155 -22.58 18.23 6.22
CA ALA A 155 -22.78 17.68 7.56
C ALA A 155 -22.96 16.14 7.53
N LEU A 156 -22.04 15.44 8.20
CA LEU A 156 -22.29 14.23 8.99
C LEU A 156 -22.59 12.88 8.33
N ALA A 157 -22.72 12.73 7.01
CA ALA A 157 -22.98 11.41 6.44
C ALA A 157 -22.42 11.19 5.02
N ARG A 158 -21.12 11.47 4.79
CA ARG A 158 -20.43 10.74 3.71
C ARG A 158 -20.29 9.32 4.24
N ALA A 159 -21.01 8.37 3.66
CA ALA A 159 -21.08 6.96 4.06
C ALA A 159 -19.75 6.53 4.70
N ALA A 160 -19.73 6.66 6.03
CA ALA A 160 -18.57 6.30 6.81
C ALA A 160 -18.44 4.81 6.55
N THR A 161 -17.26 4.36 6.13
CA THR A 161 -16.90 2.95 6.23
C THR A 161 -17.09 2.55 7.69
N LEU A 162 -18.30 2.12 8.03
CA LEU A 162 -18.76 1.71 9.35
C LEU A 162 -17.75 0.75 10.02
N PRO A 163 -17.09 -0.16 9.27
CA PRO A 163 -16.00 -0.98 9.82
C PRO A 163 -14.84 -0.18 10.40
N LYS A 164 -14.43 0.93 9.77
CA LYS A 164 -13.32 1.79 10.21
C LYS A 164 -13.64 2.46 11.55
N TYR A 165 -14.82 3.07 11.65
CA TYR A 165 -15.29 3.71 12.88
C TYR A 165 -15.47 2.70 14.01
N LEU A 166 -16.07 1.54 13.70
CA LEU A 166 -16.26 0.47 14.68
C LEU A 166 -14.93 -0.11 15.17
N THR A 167 -13.94 -0.23 14.29
CA THR A 167 -12.59 -0.72 14.65
C THR A 167 -11.90 0.25 15.61
N ILE A 168 -11.89 1.55 15.32
CA ILE A 168 -11.26 2.56 16.19
C ILE A 168 -12.00 2.66 17.51
N PHE A 169 -13.33 2.67 17.47
CA PHE A 169 -14.17 2.68 18.67
C PHE A 169 -13.88 1.46 19.54
N GLY A 170 -13.94 0.26 18.96
CA GLY A 170 -13.69 -1.00 19.65
C GLY A 170 -12.28 -1.08 20.23
N ALA A 171 -11.26 -0.70 19.46
CA ALA A 171 -9.87 -0.69 19.92
C ALA A 171 -9.66 0.32 21.07
N SER A 172 -10.18 1.54 20.93
CA SER A 172 -10.06 2.60 21.94
C SER A 172 -10.84 2.24 23.22
N TYR A 173 -12.03 1.67 23.07
CA TYR A 173 -12.85 1.21 24.17
C TYR A 173 -12.20 0.04 24.91
N LEU A 174 -11.69 -0.95 24.18
CA LEU A 174 -10.97 -2.08 24.76
C LEU A 174 -9.72 -1.62 25.50
N PHE A 175 -8.95 -0.71 24.92
CA PHE A 175 -7.79 -0.12 25.57
C PHE A 175 -8.16 0.63 26.85
N TYR A 176 -9.24 1.43 26.84
CA TYR A 176 -9.74 2.09 28.04
C TYR A 176 -10.16 1.08 29.12
N MET A 177 -10.88 0.02 28.72
CA MET A 177 -11.31 -1.05 29.63
C MET A 177 -10.12 -1.82 30.23
N LEU A 178 -9.06 -2.04 29.44
CA LEU A 178 -7.83 -2.69 29.90
C LEU A 178 -7.15 -1.91 31.04
N LEU A 179 -7.24 -0.58 31.02
CA LEU A 179 -6.69 0.32 32.05
C LEU A 179 -7.65 0.60 33.21
N SER A 180 -8.92 0.23 33.07
CA SER A 180 -9.99 0.58 34.00
C SER A 180 -10.08 -0.40 35.19
N SER A 181 -10.71 0.04 36.28
CA SER A 181 -11.06 -0.80 37.43
C SER A 181 -12.41 -1.53 37.29
N TYR A 182 -13.00 -1.53 36.08
CA TYR A 182 -14.26 -2.21 35.75
C TYR A 182 -15.48 -1.80 36.61
N LYS A 183 -15.54 -0.54 37.06
CA LYS A 183 -16.71 -0.01 37.78
C LYS A 183 -17.84 0.34 36.78
N PRO A 184 -19.12 0.33 37.19
CA PRO A 184 -20.24 0.69 36.30
C PRO A 184 -20.08 2.04 35.60
N LEU A 185 -19.48 3.02 36.29
CA LEU A 185 -19.20 4.34 35.73
C LEU A 185 -18.12 4.30 34.64
N ASP A 186 -17.14 3.39 34.76
CA ASP A 186 -16.03 3.28 33.83
C ASP A 186 -16.48 2.82 32.44
N PHE A 187 -17.54 2.00 32.36
CA PHE A 187 -18.14 1.61 31.07
C PHE A 187 -18.71 2.84 30.34
N LEU A 188 -19.36 3.74 31.09
CA LEU A 188 -19.93 4.97 30.52
C LEU A 188 -18.83 5.95 30.09
N THR A 189 -17.85 6.22 30.96
CA THR A 189 -16.74 7.13 30.63
C THR A 189 -15.87 6.57 29.52
N GLY A 190 -15.68 5.26 29.48
CA GLY A 190 -14.99 4.56 28.39
C GLY A 190 -15.72 4.71 27.06
N ALA A 191 -17.04 4.52 27.03
CA ALA A 191 -17.84 4.67 25.82
C ALA A 191 -17.80 6.12 25.30
N ILE A 192 -17.93 7.11 26.19
CA ILE A 192 -17.82 8.53 25.85
C ILE A 192 -16.44 8.85 25.28
N THR A 193 -15.37 8.40 25.96
CA THR A 193 -13.98 8.63 25.53
C THR A 193 -13.70 8.00 24.17
N ALA A 194 -14.07 6.72 23.99
CA ALA A 194 -13.91 6.01 22.72
C ALA A 194 -14.68 6.68 21.58
N THR A 195 -15.87 7.22 21.85
CA THR A 195 -16.65 8.00 20.85
C THR A 195 -15.89 9.26 20.43
N ILE A 196 -15.37 10.03 21.39
CA ILE A 196 -14.60 11.26 21.11
C ILE A 196 -13.35 10.92 20.31
N VAL A 197 -12.57 9.92 20.75
CA VAL A 197 -11.36 9.46 20.04
C VAL A 197 -11.70 9.03 18.62
N THR A 198 -12.79 8.26 18.44
CA THR A 198 -13.22 7.82 17.11
C THR A 198 -13.60 9.01 16.22
N ALA A 199 -14.34 9.99 16.74
CA ALA A 199 -14.71 11.18 15.98
C ALA A 199 -13.49 11.98 15.50
N LEU A 200 -12.43 12.04 16.32
CA LEU A 200 -11.20 12.77 16.01
C LEU A 200 -10.22 11.98 15.13
N LEU A 201 -10.04 10.68 15.38
CA LEU A 201 -9.02 9.86 14.73
C LEU A 201 -9.54 9.09 13.51
N ALA A 202 -10.84 8.77 13.42
CA ALA A 202 -11.38 8.04 12.26
C ALA A 202 -11.14 8.72 10.92
N PRO A 203 -11.11 10.05 10.79
CA PRO A 203 -10.72 10.67 9.51
C PRO A 203 -9.26 10.41 9.12
N ILE A 204 -8.37 10.14 10.08
CA ILE A 204 -6.89 10.19 9.89
C ILE A 204 -6.25 8.79 9.99
N ALA A 205 -6.78 7.90 10.84
CA ALA A 205 -6.03 6.74 11.34
C ALA A 205 -5.85 5.57 10.38
N PHE A 206 -6.64 5.45 9.31
CA PHE A 206 -6.48 4.35 8.35
C PHE A 206 -6.68 4.80 6.90
N SER A 207 -5.67 4.53 6.07
CA SER A 207 -5.64 4.74 4.62
C SER A 207 -6.34 3.61 3.86
N ARG A 208 -6.32 2.38 4.41
CA ARG A 208 -7.03 1.20 3.88
C ARG A 208 -8.15 0.75 4.83
N GLN A 209 -9.24 0.22 4.29
CA GLN A 209 -10.37 -0.24 5.09
C GLN A 209 -9.97 -1.47 5.93
N PRO A 210 -10.02 -1.41 7.28
CA PRO A 210 -9.75 -2.57 8.10
C PRO A 210 -10.85 -3.61 7.87
N SER A 211 -10.49 -4.80 7.39
CA SER A 211 -11.43 -5.89 7.20
C SER A 211 -11.71 -6.60 8.54
N LEU A 212 -12.97 -6.53 8.99
CA LEU A 212 -13.44 -7.13 10.26
C LEU A 212 -13.20 -8.65 10.33
N THR A 213 -13.04 -9.32 9.18
CA THR A 213 -12.75 -10.76 9.07
C THR A 213 -11.27 -11.10 9.18
N ARG A 214 -10.34 -10.20 8.81
CA ARG A 214 -8.89 -10.46 8.90
C ARG A 214 -8.31 -10.14 10.27
N ILE A 215 -8.79 -9.07 10.92
CA ILE A 215 -8.31 -8.65 12.25
C ILE A 215 -8.20 -9.81 13.25
N PRO A 216 -9.24 -10.63 13.49
CA PRO A 216 -9.13 -11.70 14.50
C PRO A 216 -8.11 -12.77 14.10
N ARG A 217 -7.98 -13.09 12.80
CA ARG A 217 -6.97 -14.05 12.32
C ARG A 217 -5.56 -13.50 12.49
N GLN A 218 -5.35 -12.25 12.14
CA GLN A 218 -4.08 -11.56 12.29
C GLN A 218 -3.70 -11.44 13.77
N LEU A 219 -4.63 -11.08 14.65
CA LEU A 219 -4.41 -11.05 16.11
C LEU A 219 -4.04 -12.42 16.66
N ALA A 220 -4.67 -13.50 16.19
CA ALA A 220 -4.29 -14.86 16.59
C ALA A 220 -2.86 -15.22 16.17
N ARG A 221 -2.45 -14.84 14.96
CA ARG A 221 -1.07 -15.05 14.49
C ARG A 221 -0.08 -14.15 15.23
N LEU A 222 -0.47 -12.91 15.52
CA LEU A 222 0.31 -11.98 16.34
C LEU A 222 0.53 -12.55 17.75
N ALA A 223 -0.47 -13.19 18.35
CA ALA A 223 -0.34 -13.84 19.65
C ALA A 223 0.68 -15.00 19.65
N ILE A 224 0.93 -15.64 18.50
CA ILE A 224 1.98 -16.66 18.33
C ILE A 224 3.34 -16.00 18.08
N TYR A 225 3.35 -14.90 17.32
CA TYR A 225 4.53 -14.12 17.00
C TYR A 225 5.16 -13.47 18.24
N VAL A 226 4.35 -12.90 19.14
CA VAL A 226 4.86 -12.16 20.31
C VAL A 226 5.77 -13.02 21.19
N PRO A 227 5.41 -14.26 21.59
CA PRO A 227 6.33 -15.14 22.32
C PRO A 227 7.62 -15.48 21.55
N TYR A 228 7.53 -15.66 20.22
CA TYR A 228 8.70 -15.88 19.38
C TYR A 228 9.63 -14.66 19.40
N LEU A 229 9.09 -13.46 19.17
CA LEU A 229 9.87 -12.22 19.20
C LEU A 229 10.51 -11.98 20.58
N LEU A 230 9.78 -12.22 21.67
CA LEU A 230 10.32 -12.10 23.03
C LEU A 230 11.49 -13.06 23.28
N LYS A 231 11.44 -14.27 22.73
CA LYS A 231 12.54 -15.23 22.78
C LYS A 231 13.77 -14.69 22.03
N GLU A 232 13.59 -14.22 20.80
CA GLU A 232 14.70 -13.67 19.99
C GLU A 232 15.33 -12.45 20.66
N ILE A 233 14.52 -11.53 21.18
CA ILE A 233 14.99 -10.38 21.96
C ILE A 233 15.79 -10.83 23.19
N ALA A 234 15.34 -11.86 23.91
CA ALA A 234 16.05 -12.36 25.09
C ALA A 234 17.42 -12.97 24.73
N ILE A 235 17.48 -13.74 23.63
CA ILE A 235 18.73 -14.33 23.13
C ILE A 235 19.71 -13.23 22.72
N ALA A 236 19.28 -12.28 21.90
CA ALA A 236 20.13 -11.20 21.42
C ALA A 236 20.58 -10.26 22.56
N ASN A 237 19.76 -10.03 23.59
CA ASN A 237 20.21 -9.31 24.80
C ASN A 237 21.35 -10.04 25.53
N LEU A 238 21.29 -11.37 25.62
CA LEU A 238 22.35 -12.16 26.26
C LEU A 238 23.65 -12.10 25.46
N GLU A 239 23.55 -12.13 24.14
CA GLU A 239 24.69 -12.01 23.23
C GLU A 239 25.35 -10.63 23.36
N ILE A 240 24.57 -9.55 23.31
CA ILE A 240 25.10 -8.20 23.51
C ILE A 240 25.70 -8.04 24.92
N ALA A 241 25.07 -8.61 25.95
CA ALA A 241 25.66 -8.60 27.30
C ALA A 241 27.02 -9.31 27.32
N TYR A 242 27.18 -10.42 26.60
CA TYR A 242 28.47 -11.10 26.45
C TYR A 242 29.49 -10.19 25.74
N VAL A 243 29.14 -9.58 24.61
CA VAL A 243 30.02 -8.69 23.84
C VAL A 243 30.52 -7.52 24.68
N VAL A 244 29.63 -6.88 25.44
CA VAL A 244 29.96 -5.72 26.30
C VAL A 244 30.85 -6.12 27.49
N LEU A 245 30.64 -7.31 28.07
CA LEU A 245 31.45 -7.81 29.19
C LEU A 245 32.79 -8.42 28.73
N HIS A 246 32.92 -8.73 27.44
CA HIS A 246 34.13 -9.33 26.90
C HIS A 246 35.26 -8.28 26.86
N PRO A 247 36.44 -8.56 27.44
CA PRO A 247 37.52 -7.58 27.55
C PRO A 247 38.09 -7.11 26.20
N SER A 248 37.93 -7.92 25.15
CA SER A 248 38.34 -7.56 23.80
C SER A 248 37.28 -6.82 22.98
N LEU A 249 36.05 -6.65 23.52
CA LEU A 249 34.91 -6.01 22.86
C LEU A 249 34.78 -6.41 21.37
N PRO A 250 34.45 -7.68 21.06
CA PRO A 250 34.38 -8.16 19.68
C PRO A 250 33.15 -7.58 18.97
N ILE A 251 33.28 -6.33 18.52
CA ILE A 251 32.31 -5.63 17.68
C ILE A 251 32.80 -5.60 16.23
N ASP A 252 31.87 -5.67 15.30
CA ASP A 252 32.10 -5.57 13.86
C ASP A 252 30.96 -4.74 13.27
N PRO A 253 30.99 -3.41 13.45
CA PRO A 253 29.88 -2.56 13.03
C PRO A 253 29.89 -2.36 11.51
N GLU A 254 28.76 -2.62 10.86
CA GLU A 254 28.61 -2.47 9.41
C GLU A 254 27.21 -1.99 9.04
N MET A 255 27.12 -1.14 8.02
CA MET A 255 25.87 -0.80 7.36
C MET A 255 25.57 -1.84 6.29
N VAL A 256 24.42 -2.51 6.40
CA VAL A 256 23.99 -3.51 5.44
C VAL A 256 22.62 -3.16 4.88
N GLU A 257 22.45 -3.42 3.59
CA GLU A 257 21.16 -3.32 2.92
C GLU A 257 20.50 -4.70 2.92
N LEU A 258 19.24 -4.74 3.35
CA LEU A 258 18.40 -5.94 3.35
C LEU A 258 17.19 -5.68 2.47
N GLU A 259 17.07 -6.41 1.36
CA GLU A 259 15.86 -6.38 0.54
C GLU A 259 14.85 -7.39 1.10
N ALA A 260 13.91 -6.96 1.94
CA ALA A 260 12.87 -7.84 2.48
C ALA A 260 11.71 -8.02 1.49
N ALA A 261 11.29 -9.25 1.22
CA ALA A 261 10.04 -9.50 0.47
C ALA A 261 8.85 -9.43 1.43
N ILE A 262 8.58 -8.23 1.91
CA ILE A 262 7.46 -7.83 2.76
C ILE A 262 6.85 -6.57 2.13
N TRP A 263 5.51 -6.52 2.06
CA TRP A 263 4.75 -5.47 1.40
C TRP A 263 3.71 -4.81 2.31
N GLY A 264 3.64 -3.49 2.25
CA GLY A 264 2.65 -2.68 2.98
C GLY A 264 3.16 -2.14 4.31
N ASP A 265 2.60 -0.98 4.68
CA ASP A 265 3.11 -0.14 5.76
C ASP A 265 3.17 -0.86 7.12
N GLY A 266 2.12 -1.62 7.46
CA GLY A 266 2.03 -2.36 8.72
C GLY A 266 3.10 -3.46 8.85
N PRO A 267 3.20 -4.39 7.89
CA PRO A 267 4.26 -5.39 7.84
C PRO A 267 5.68 -4.79 7.84
N VAL A 268 5.94 -3.80 6.99
CA VAL A 268 7.24 -3.12 6.88
C VAL A 268 7.62 -2.47 8.22
N THR A 269 6.70 -1.70 8.81
CA THR A 269 6.90 -1.08 10.14
C THR A 269 7.13 -2.13 11.23
N THR A 270 6.43 -3.27 11.16
CA THR A 270 6.60 -4.34 12.15
C THR A 270 7.97 -4.99 12.02
N LEU A 271 8.45 -5.24 10.80
CA LEU A 271 9.78 -5.78 10.57
C LEU A 271 10.86 -4.80 11.04
N ALA A 272 10.79 -3.53 10.64
CA ALA A 272 11.75 -2.50 11.03
C ALA A 272 11.88 -2.40 12.56
N ASN A 273 10.76 -2.34 13.27
CA ASN A 273 10.76 -2.29 14.74
C ASN A 273 11.27 -3.59 15.36
N SER A 274 11.01 -4.75 14.76
CA SER A 274 11.47 -6.03 15.29
C SER A 274 12.97 -6.20 15.13
N ILE A 275 13.53 -5.75 14.01
CA ILE A 275 14.99 -5.65 13.80
C ILE A 275 15.60 -4.71 14.85
N THR A 276 15.08 -3.50 15.00
CA THR A 276 15.62 -2.53 15.99
C THR A 276 15.49 -3.00 17.44
N LEU A 277 14.44 -3.77 17.77
CA LEU A 277 14.26 -4.33 19.12
C LEU A 277 15.20 -5.50 19.42
N THR A 278 15.80 -6.10 18.40
CA THR A 278 16.76 -7.20 18.55
C THR A 278 18.14 -6.57 18.77
N PRO A 279 18.71 -6.65 20.00
CA PRO A 279 19.95 -5.95 20.31
C PRO A 279 21.10 -6.37 19.39
N GLY A 280 21.85 -5.39 18.90
CA GLY A 280 22.91 -5.61 17.91
C GLY A 280 22.52 -5.19 16.49
N THR A 281 21.26 -4.79 16.25
CA THR A 281 20.81 -4.24 14.97
C THR A 281 19.96 -2.98 15.16
N LEU A 282 20.02 -2.07 14.20
CA LEU A 282 19.23 -0.84 14.17
C LEU A 282 18.81 -0.53 12.74
N THR A 283 17.49 -0.45 12.49
CA THR A 283 17.00 0.05 11.20
C THR A 283 17.19 1.57 11.13
N VAL A 284 17.98 2.04 10.17
CA VAL A 284 18.30 3.46 9.95
C VAL A 284 17.29 4.10 9.01
N SER A 285 17.00 3.40 7.91
CA SER A 285 16.22 3.90 6.79
C SER A 285 15.46 2.74 6.16
N VAL A 286 14.29 3.03 5.60
CA VAL A 286 13.46 2.08 4.88
C VAL A 286 12.93 2.76 3.63
N SER A 287 13.25 2.18 2.47
CA SER A 287 12.72 2.61 1.17
C SER A 287 12.11 1.40 0.47
N GLU A 288 10.78 1.40 0.32
CA GLU A 288 10.02 0.28 -0.26
C GLU A 288 10.24 -1.07 0.47
N GLN A 289 11.18 -1.87 -0.04
CA GLN A 289 11.59 -3.18 0.46
C GLN A 289 13.06 -3.21 0.89
N ALA A 290 13.82 -2.14 0.68
CA ALA A 290 15.20 -2.00 1.09
C ALA A 290 15.25 -1.41 2.51
N PHE A 291 15.92 -2.13 3.41
CA PHE A 291 16.15 -1.73 4.79
C PHE A 291 17.64 -1.45 4.96
N ASP A 292 17.98 -0.20 5.26
CA ASP A 292 19.33 0.16 5.68
C ASP A 292 19.45 -0.15 7.15
N ILE A 293 20.28 -1.13 7.49
CA ILE A 293 20.42 -1.63 8.85
C ILE A 293 21.86 -1.45 9.30
N HIS A 294 22.02 -0.83 10.45
CA HIS A 294 23.28 -0.83 11.17
C HIS A 294 23.37 -2.09 12.03
N SER A 295 24.34 -2.95 11.77
CA SER A 295 24.68 -4.12 12.58
C SER A 295 25.88 -3.81 13.47
N LEU A 296 25.90 -4.33 14.70
CA LEU A 296 26.99 -4.14 15.66
C LEU A 296 27.98 -5.31 15.66
N THR A 297 27.52 -6.51 15.29
CA THR A 297 28.31 -7.75 15.25
C THR A 297 28.02 -8.53 13.98
N GLY A 298 29.01 -9.30 13.50
CA GLY A 298 28.84 -10.19 12.36
C GLY A 298 27.77 -11.26 12.58
N SER A 299 27.62 -11.78 13.81
CA SER A 299 26.55 -12.72 14.16
C SER A 299 25.16 -12.12 13.97
N ALA A 300 24.93 -10.91 14.47
CA ALA A 300 23.65 -10.22 14.31
C ALA A 300 23.37 -9.93 12.82
N ARG A 301 24.41 -9.61 12.04
CA ARG A 301 24.30 -9.46 10.58
C ARG A 301 23.91 -10.77 9.89
N GLU A 302 24.53 -11.89 10.26
CA GLU A 302 24.20 -13.21 9.71
C GLU A 302 22.76 -13.62 10.02
N ASP A 303 22.29 -13.39 11.25
CA ASP A 303 20.93 -13.68 11.69
C ASP A 303 19.87 -12.88 10.91
N LEU A 304 20.18 -11.62 10.53
CA LEU A 304 19.31 -10.82 9.65
C LEU A 304 19.09 -11.53 8.30
N PHE A 305 20.17 -12.00 7.67
CA PHE A 305 20.11 -12.66 6.37
C PHE A 305 19.52 -14.07 6.44
N ASP A 306 19.52 -14.74 7.59
CA ASP A 306 18.79 -15.99 7.82
C ASP A 306 17.25 -15.79 7.83
N GLY A 307 16.79 -14.54 7.95
CA GLY A 307 15.41 -14.14 7.65
C GLY A 307 14.38 -14.66 8.66
N GLY A 308 14.79 -15.00 9.88
CA GLY A 308 13.88 -15.48 10.94
C GLY A 308 12.77 -14.47 11.26
N LEU A 309 13.14 -13.21 11.47
CA LEU A 309 12.21 -12.12 11.74
C LEU A 309 11.32 -11.82 10.52
N GLU A 310 11.89 -11.76 9.32
CA GLU A 310 11.15 -11.55 8.07
C GLU A 310 10.05 -12.61 7.88
N ARG A 311 10.41 -13.89 8.05
CA ARG A 311 9.49 -15.03 7.98
C ARG A 311 8.38 -14.93 9.02
N ALA A 312 8.71 -14.52 10.24
CA ALA A 312 7.76 -14.40 11.33
C ALA A 312 6.76 -13.25 11.10
N VAL A 313 7.21 -12.11 10.57
CA VAL A 313 6.34 -11.00 10.17
C VAL A 313 5.44 -11.40 9.00
N ARG A 314 5.98 -12.06 7.97
CA ARG A 314 5.17 -12.62 6.87
C ARG A 314 4.07 -13.55 7.38
N PHE A 315 4.38 -14.41 8.35
CA PHE A 315 3.38 -15.27 8.96
C PHE A 315 2.23 -14.47 9.58
N VAL A 316 2.51 -13.40 10.32
CA VAL A 316 1.48 -12.57 10.96
C VAL A 316 0.55 -11.95 9.92
N PHE A 317 1.12 -11.26 8.94
CA PHE A 317 0.36 -10.42 8.02
C PHE A 317 -0.21 -11.19 6.82
N TYR A 318 0.55 -12.14 6.26
CA TYR A 318 0.18 -12.84 5.03
C TYR A 318 -0.22 -14.30 5.27
N GLY A 319 0.22 -14.90 6.38
CA GLY A 319 -0.14 -16.27 6.76
C GLY A 319 0.94 -17.29 6.42
N ARG A 320 0.57 -18.58 6.52
CA ARG A 320 1.54 -19.69 6.43
C ARG A 320 2.17 -19.86 5.06
N GLU A 321 1.43 -19.58 3.98
CA GLU A 321 1.92 -19.74 2.61
C GLU A 321 3.06 -18.76 2.30
N ALA A 322 2.91 -17.50 2.74
CA ALA A 322 3.96 -16.50 2.58
C ALA A 322 5.19 -16.74 3.47
N ALA A 323 5.06 -17.47 4.58
CA ALA A 323 6.20 -17.83 5.42
C ALA A 323 7.15 -18.84 4.73
N ALA A 324 6.73 -19.46 3.62
CA ALA A 324 7.56 -20.36 2.82
C ALA A 324 8.42 -19.61 1.78
N ILE A 325 8.28 -18.29 1.65
CA ILE A 325 9.14 -17.48 0.77
C ILE A 325 10.60 -17.62 1.26
N PRO A 326 11.57 -17.82 0.36
CA PRO A 326 12.97 -17.97 0.71
C PRO A 326 13.51 -16.82 1.58
N SER A 327 14.49 -17.13 2.43
CA SER A 327 15.19 -16.14 3.25
C SER A 327 15.99 -15.16 2.39
N PRO A 328 16.42 -14.01 2.92
CA PRO A 328 17.30 -13.07 2.23
C PRO A 328 18.57 -13.77 1.71
N ARG A 329 19.18 -14.63 2.53
CA ARG A 329 20.35 -15.44 2.17
C ARG A 329 20.06 -16.40 1.02
N GLU A 330 18.93 -17.09 1.05
CA GLU A 330 18.51 -17.98 -0.05
C GLU A 330 18.18 -17.20 -1.34
N ARG A 331 17.87 -15.90 -1.23
CA ARG A 331 17.71 -14.98 -2.36
C ARG A 331 19.02 -14.34 -2.83
N GLY A 332 20.16 -14.70 -2.24
CA GLY A 332 21.48 -14.23 -2.65
C GLY A 332 22.00 -13.01 -1.90
N GLN A 333 21.39 -12.62 -0.78
CA GLN A 333 21.84 -11.49 0.06
C GLN A 333 22.82 -11.96 1.15
N GLY A 334 23.70 -11.06 1.61
CA GLY A 334 24.62 -11.34 2.72
C GLY A 334 25.83 -12.22 2.36
N GLY A 335 26.23 -12.24 1.09
CA GLY A 335 27.51 -12.79 0.66
C GLY A 335 28.66 -11.80 0.87
N ASP A 336 29.86 -12.32 1.16
CA ASP A 336 31.10 -11.56 1.34
C ASP A 336 31.44 -10.81 0.03
N GLY A 337 30.95 -9.58 -0.11
CA GLY A 337 30.94 -8.84 -1.35
C GLY A 337 30.52 -7.40 -1.12
N THR A 338 31.52 -6.58 -0.83
CA THR A 338 31.54 -5.11 -0.90
C THR A 338 30.52 -4.55 -1.91
N VAL A 339 29.47 -3.90 -1.42
CA VAL A 339 28.83 -2.82 -2.16
C VAL A 339 29.58 -1.55 -1.75
N GLU A 340 30.50 -1.12 -2.60
CA GLU A 340 31.08 0.23 -2.51
C GLU A 340 29.91 1.22 -2.50
N SER A 341 29.66 1.84 -1.35
CA SER A 341 28.84 3.03 -1.28
C SER A 341 29.59 4.11 -2.06
N ASP A 342 29.15 4.38 -3.29
CA ASP A 342 29.56 5.54 -4.07
C ASP A 342 28.96 6.80 -3.44
N ILE A 343 29.46 7.15 -2.24
CA ILE A 343 29.31 8.48 -1.67
C ILE A 343 30.53 9.25 -2.18
N GLY A 344 30.38 9.86 -3.34
CA GLY A 344 31.37 10.79 -3.87
C GLY A 344 31.63 11.89 -2.84
N ASP A 345 32.83 11.91 -2.28
CA ASP A 345 33.33 13.01 -1.47
C ASP A 345 33.36 14.28 -2.33
N PRO A 346 32.82 15.43 -1.87
CA PRO A 346 32.98 16.67 -2.59
C PRO A 346 34.43 17.10 -2.51
N GLU A 347 35.07 17.20 -3.68
CA GLU A 347 36.39 17.80 -3.88
C GLU A 347 36.46 19.16 -3.16
N VAL A 348 37.23 19.22 -2.07
CA VAL A 348 37.64 20.49 -1.47
C VAL A 348 38.71 21.06 -2.38
N ALA A 349 38.34 22.06 -3.18
CA ALA A 349 39.28 22.89 -3.89
C ALA A 349 40.09 23.71 -2.85
N ASP A 350 41.36 23.35 -2.68
CA ASP A 350 42.35 24.22 -2.05
C ASP A 350 42.59 25.42 -2.97
N ASP A 351 42.20 26.60 -2.49
CA ASP A 351 42.59 27.90 -3.05
C ASP A 351 43.37 28.63 -1.94
N ASP A 352 44.71 28.53 -2.00
CA ASP A 352 45.70 29.59 -1.70
C ASP A 352 47.16 29.10 -1.82
#